data_AF-A0A7R9LKE0-F1
#
_entry.id   AF-A0A7R9LKE0-F1
#
_cell.length_a   1.000
_cell.length_b   1.000
_cell.length_c   1.000
_cell.angle_alpha   90.00
_cell.angle_beta   90.00
_cell.angle_gamma   90.00
#
_symmetry.space_group_name_H-M   'P 1'
#
loop_
_entity.id
_entity.type
_entity.pdbx_description
1 polymer ?
#
loop_
_entity_poly.entity_id
_entity_poly.type
_entity_poly.pdbx_seq_one_letter_code
_entity_poly.pdbx_strand_id
1 'polypeptide(L)'
;MSSESQSFKVIGIVGFGRLGQYLVNEIQTNGTKLGLKLGFVWNRTKTEALYDSVGGDKGLILDELTHVDRYKVDLIVEIGSPSCLADKELENKLIIASNKSESSLFIPTGALWVLV
;
A
#
# COMPACT_ATOMS: atom_id res chain seq x y z
N MET A 1 7.91 21.30 -28.26
CA MET A 1 6.93 20.57 -27.42
C MET A 1 7.73 19.73 -26.45
N SER A 2 7.99 20.26 -25.25
CA SER A 2 8.66 19.52 -24.18
C SER A 2 7.69 18.45 -23.67
N SER A 3 8.05 17.17 -23.81
CA SER A 3 7.33 16.08 -23.17
C SER A 3 7.44 16.26 -21.65
N GLU A 4 6.35 16.68 -21.01
CA GLU A 4 6.23 16.57 -19.56
C GLU A 4 6.47 15.10 -19.20
N SER A 5 7.53 14.84 -18.44
CA SER A 5 7.76 13.53 -17.88
C SER A 5 6.66 13.28 -16.86
N GLN A 6 5.70 12.42 -17.20
CA GLN A 6 4.62 12.06 -16.29
C GLN A 6 5.24 11.45 -15.04
N SER A 7 5.20 12.19 -13.93
CA SER A 7 5.70 11.71 -12.63
C SER A 7 4.75 10.63 -12.14
N PHE A 8 5.28 9.42 -11.99
CA PHE A 8 4.51 8.31 -11.44
C PHE A 8 4.44 8.41 -9.91
N LYS A 9 3.29 8.04 -9.35
CA LYS A 9 3.15 7.76 -7.92
C LYS A 9 3.50 6.31 -7.65
N VAL A 10 4.45 6.08 -6.75
CA VAL A 10 4.94 4.75 -6.38
C VAL A 10 4.18 4.27 -5.15
N ILE A 11 3.55 3.11 -5.25
CA ILE A 11 2.60 2.60 -4.26
C ILE A 11 3.16 1.37 -3.56
N GLY A 12 3.30 1.44 -2.24
CA GLY A 12 3.59 0.28 -1.38
C GLY A 12 2.30 -0.40 -0.93
N ILE A 13 2.26 -1.72 -0.96
CA ILE A 13 1.11 -2.53 -0.54
C ILE A 13 1.47 -3.33 0.71
N VAL A 14 0.69 -3.20 1.78
CA VAL A 14 0.81 -3.98 3.01
C VAL A 14 -0.46 -4.82 3.18
N GLY A 15 -0.32 -6.14 3.14
CA GLY A 15 -1.42 -7.10 3.17
C GLY A 15 -1.74 -7.66 1.78
N PHE A 16 -1.59 -8.97 1.62
CA PHE A 16 -1.73 -9.66 0.33
C PHE A 16 -2.87 -10.69 0.31
N GLY A 17 -4.00 -10.33 0.93
CA GLY A 17 -5.27 -11.04 0.76
C GLY A 17 -5.89 -10.80 -0.63
N ARG A 18 -7.17 -11.15 -0.81
CA ARG A 18 -7.87 -10.99 -2.11
C ARG A 18 -7.83 -9.55 -2.64
N LEU A 19 -8.08 -8.56 -1.78
CA LEU A 19 -8.06 -7.16 -2.18
C LEU A 19 -6.63 -6.68 -2.49
N GLY A 20 -5.63 -7.12 -1.73
CA GLY A 20 -4.23 -6.83 -2.03
C GLY A 20 -3.76 -7.44 -3.35
N GLN A 21 -4.14 -8.68 -3.64
CA GLN A 21 -3.90 -9.32 -4.94
C GLN A 21 -4.54 -8.53 -6.08
N TYR A 22 -5.80 -8.12 -5.92
CA TYR A 22 -6.49 -7.29 -6.90
C TYR A 22 -5.75 -5.96 -7.15
N LEU A 23 -5.39 -5.22 -6.09
CA LEU A 23 -4.69 -3.94 -6.21
C LEU A 23 -3.32 -4.10 -6.87
N VAL A 24 -2.54 -5.11 -6.47
CA VAL A 24 -1.23 -5.40 -7.09
C VAL A 24 -1.37 -5.71 -8.58
N ASN A 25 -2.37 -6.52 -8.95
CA ASN A 25 -2.65 -6.83 -10.36
C ASN A 25 -3.10 -5.60 -11.15
N GLU A 26 -3.99 -4.77 -10.57
CA GLU A 26 -4.54 -3.58 -11.21
C GLU A 26 -3.44 -2.51 -11.42
N ILE A 27 -2.57 -2.30 -10.43
CA ILE A 27 -1.43 -1.38 -10.53
C ILE A 27 -0.46 -1.85 -11.63
N GLN A 28 -0.16 -3.14 -11.71
CA GLN A 28 0.75 -3.65 -12.75
C GLN A 28 0.14 -3.64 -14.15
N THR A 29 -1.15 -3.92 -14.26
CA THR A 29 -1.84 -4.01 -15.56
C THR A 29 -2.23 -2.63 -16.11
N ASN A 30 -2.79 -1.76 -15.26
CA ASN A 30 -3.38 -0.49 -15.66
C ASN A 30 -2.75 0.74 -14.98
N GLY A 31 -1.92 0.54 -13.95
CA GLY A 31 -1.34 1.64 -13.18
C GLY A 31 -0.55 2.62 -14.03
N THR A 32 0.15 2.16 -15.07
CA THR A 32 0.91 3.07 -15.95
C THR A 32 0.03 4.12 -16.63
N LYS A 33 -1.20 3.76 -17.02
CA LYS A 33 -2.19 4.69 -17.60
C LYS A 33 -2.72 5.70 -16.57
N LEU A 34 -2.71 5.31 -15.30
CA LEU A 34 -3.15 6.12 -14.16
C LEU A 34 -2.00 6.91 -13.52
N GLY A 35 -0.77 6.81 -14.05
CA GLY A 35 0.41 7.41 -13.43
C GLY A 35 0.82 6.72 -12.13
N LEU A 36 0.53 5.44 -11.95
CA LEU A 36 0.87 4.62 -10.78
C LEU A 36 1.92 3.55 -11.12
N LYS A 37 2.78 3.23 -10.15
CA LYS A 37 3.74 2.12 -10.20
C LYS A 37 3.77 1.37 -8.87
N LEU A 38 4.02 0.07 -8.92
CA LEU A 38 4.20 -0.73 -7.71
C LEU A 38 5.60 -0.47 -7.14
N GLY A 39 5.69 -0.17 -5.84
CA GLY A 39 6.93 0.06 -5.11
C GLY A 39 7.38 -1.16 -4.31
N PHE A 40 6.49 -1.68 -3.49
CA PHE A 40 6.70 -2.95 -2.80
C PHE A 40 5.37 -3.62 -2.46
N VAL A 41 5.44 -4.92 -2.14
CA VAL A 41 4.37 -5.71 -1.54
C VAL A 41 4.91 -6.39 -0.29
N TRP A 42 4.21 -6.22 0.82
CA TRP A 42 4.47 -6.93 2.06
C TRP A 42 3.28 -7.76 2.46
N ASN A 43 3.55 -8.98 2.92
CA ASN A 43 2.60 -9.82 3.63
C ASN A 43 3.34 -10.53 4.75
N ARG A 44 2.65 -10.81 5.86
CA ARG A 44 3.21 -11.54 7.01
C ARG A 44 3.77 -12.90 6.60
N THR A 45 3.05 -13.61 5.73
CA THR A 45 3.48 -14.89 5.17
C THR A 45 3.78 -14.70 3.68
N LYS A 46 5.01 -14.99 3.26
CA LYS A 46 5.40 -14.98 1.85
C LYS A 46 4.91 -16.28 1.21
N THR A 47 3.95 -16.18 0.30
CA THR A 47 3.38 -17.33 -0.41
C THR A 47 3.88 -17.34 -1.86
N GLU A 48 3.82 -18.47 -2.54
CA GLU A 48 4.12 -18.56 -3.99
C GLU A 48 3.29 -17.56 -4.79
N ALA A 49 2.00 -17.42 -4.47
CA ALA A 49 1.12 -16.43 -5.11
C ALA A 49 1.63 -14.99 -4.98
N LEU A 50 2.33 -14.64 -3.91
CA LEU A 50 2.96 -13.32 -3.77
C LEU A 50 4.13 -13.17 -4.73
N TYR A 51 5.02 -14.17 -4.81
CA TYR A 51 6.15 -14.16 -5.74
C TYR A 51 5.71 -14.12 -7.20
N ASP A 52 4.69 -14.90 -7.56
CA ASP A 52 4.11 -14.92 -8.90
C ASP A 52 3.50 -13.56 -9.26
N SER A 53 2.85 -12.90 -8.30
CA SER A 53 2.19 -11.63 -8.54
C SER A 53 3.13 -10.49 -8.91
N VAL A 54 4.41 -10.56 -8.54
CA VAL A 54 5.42 -9.54 -8.88
C VAL A 54 6.26 -9.94 -10.09
N GLY A 55 5.83 -10.94 -10.87
CA GLY A 55 6.52 -11.36 -12.09
C GLY A 55 7.95 -11.87 -11.85
N GLY A 56 8.24 -12.35 -10.65
CA GLY A 56 9.58 -12.79 -10.25
C GLY A 56 10.54 -11.67 -9.82
N ASP A 57 10.13 -10.40 -9.86
CA ASP A 57 10.94 -9.30 -9.32
C ASP A 57 10.88 -9.29 -7.78
N LYS A 58 11.80 -10.04 -7.18
CA LYS A 58 11.96 -10.12 -5.72
C LYS A 58 12.32 -8.76 -5.10
N GLY A 59 12.82 -7.81 -5.88
CA GLY A 59 13.07 -6.45 -5.41
C GLY A 59 11.80 -5.75 -4.92
N LEU A 60 10.64 -6.13 -5.44
CA LEU A 60 9.34 -5.60 -5.02
C LEU A 60 8.79 -6.27 -3.75
N ILE A 61 9.42 -7.30 -3.19
CA ILE A 61 8.94 -7.93 -1.97
C ILE A 61 9.70 -7.37 -0.78
N LEU A 62 9.00 -6.59 0.04
CA LEU A 62 9.53 -6.12 1.30
C LEU A 62 9.60 -7.30 2.28
N ASP A 63 10.76 -7.53 2.89
CA ASP A 63 10.99 -8.60 3.87
C ASP A 63 10.35 -8.27 5.22
N GLU A 64 10.70 -7.13 5.81
CA GLU A 64 10.24 -6.64 7.10
C GLU A 64 9.71 -5.20 6.99
N LEU A 65 8.64 -4.88 7.73
CA LEU A 65 8.05 -3.53 7.70
C LEU A 65 9.01 -2.43 8.15
N THR A 66 9.97 -2.77 9.01
CA THR A 66 11.05 -1.88 9.47
C THR A 66 11.97 -1.42 8.34
N HIS A 67 12.01 -2.14 7.21
CA HIS A 67 12.84 -1.83 6.04
C HIS A 67 12.11 -1.01 4.97
N VAL A 68 10.94 -0.45 5.29
CA VAL A 68 10.13 0.36 4.35
C VAL A 68 10.89 1.58 3.83
N ASP A 69 11.82 2.12 4.62
CA ASP A 69 12.69 3.25 4.29
C ASP A 69 13.64 2.99 3.11
N ARG A 70 13.91 1.71 2.81
CA ARG A 70 14.67 1.29 1.62
C ARG A 70 13.90 1.54 0.33
N TYR A 71 12.59 1.74 0.42
CA TYR A 71 11.69 1.95 -0.71
C TYR A 71 11.22 3.39 -0.76
N LYS A 72 11.46 4.05 -1.90
CA LYS A 72 10.89 5.38 -2.17
C LYS A 72 9.46 5.22 -2.70
N VAL A 73 8.48 5.26 -1.79
CA VAL A 73 7.06 5.22 -2.12
C VAL A 73 6.38 6.54 -1.80
N ASP A 74 5.41 6.93 -2.62
CA ASP A 74 4.56 8.10 -2.40
C ASP A 74 3.37 7.80 -1.47
N LEU A 75 2.90 6.55 -1.47
CA LEU A 75 1.75 6.10 -0.71
C LEU A 75 1.94 4.66 -0.27
N ILE A 76 1.58 4.35 0.97
CA ILE A 76 1.44 2.98 1.48
C ILE A 76 -0.04 2.71 1.68
N VAL A 77 -0.50 1.56 1.16
CA VAL A 77 -1.87 1.08 1.31
C VAL A 77 -1.86 -0.15 2.21
N GLU A 78 -2.32 0.03 3.45
CA GLU A 78 -2.56 -1.08 4.40
C GLU A 78 -3.93 -1.69 4.14
N ILE A 79 -3.94 -2.95 3.69
CA ILE A 79 -5.13 -3.77 3.48
C ILE A 79 -5.26 -4.73 4.67
N GLY A 80 -5.84 -4.21 5.74
CA GLY A 80 -6.08 -4.92 6.98
C GLY A 80 -7.54 -4.90 7.40
N SER A 81 -7.82 -5.48 8.57
CA SER A 81 -9.13 -5.35 9.20
C SER A 81 -9.26 -3.96 9.84
N PRO A 82 -10.30 -3.16 9.52
CA PRO A 82 -10.51 -1.87 10.16
C PRO A 82 -10.81 -1.99 11.66
N SER A 83 -11.12 -3.20 12.15
CA SER A 83 -11.40 -3.45 13.57
C SER A 83 -10.24 -3.07 14.49
N CYS A 84 -9.00 -3.01 14.00
CA CYS A 84 -7.87 -2.53 14.80
C CYS A 84 -8.07 -1.08 15.25
N LEU A 85 -8.76 -0.26 14.45
CA LEU A 85 -9.04 1.15 14.75
C LEU A 85 -10.09 1.34 15.85
N ALA A 86 -10.74 0.28 16.32
CA ALA A 86 -11.63 0.35 17.49
C ALA A 86 -10.84 0.44 18.82
N ASP A 87 -9.54 0.13 18.81
CA ASP A 87 -8.65 0.28 19.96
C ASP A 87 -8.24 1.74 20.14
N LYS A 88 -8.71 2.37 21.22
CA LYS A 88 -8.39 3.76 21.57
C LYS A 88 -6.91 4.01 21.78
N GLU A 89 -6.15 3.03 22.28
CA GLU A 89 -4.71 3.19 22.45
C GLU A 89 -4.01 3.24 21.10
N LEU A 90 -4.42 2.37 20.16
CA LEU A 90 -3.92 2.39 18.80
C LEU A 90 -4.30 3.70 18.08
N GLU A 91 -5.56 4.11 18.17
CA GLU A 91 -6.06 5.37 17.60
C GLU A 91 -5.21 6.57 18.06
N ASN A 92 -4.98 6.69 19.37
CA ASN A 92 -4.15 7.76 19.93
C ASN A 92 -2.71 7.71 19.40
N LYS A 93 -2.11 6.52 19.28
CA LYS A 93 -0.77 6.35 18.72
C LYS A 93 -0.72 6.79 17.26
N LEU A 94 -1.73 6.45 16.46
CA LEU A 94 -1.83 6.85 15.05
C LEU A 94 -1.97 8.37 14.90
N ILE A 95 -2.81 9.02 15.71
CA ILE A 95 -2.97 10.48 15.72
C ILE A 95 -1.64 11.17 16.08
N ILE A 96 -0.97 10.71 17.15
CA ILE A 96 0.32 11.26 17.58
C ILE A 96 1.38 11.08 16.49
N ALA A 97 1.45 9.90 15.87
CA ALA A 97 2.39 9.62 14.79
C ALA A 97 2.13 10.53 13.58
N SER A 98 0.87 10.67 13.16
CA SER A 98 0.48 11.51 12.02
C SER A 98 0.82 12.98 12.26
N ASN A 99 0.65 13.51 13.47
CA ASN A 99 0.98 14.90 13.80
C ASN A 99 2.50 15.16 13.88
N LYS A 100 3.32 14.12 14.02
CA LYS A 100 4.78 14.23 14.10
C LYS A 100 5.48 13.93 12.77
N SER A 101 4.79 13.28 11.84
CA SER A 101 5.34 12.92 10.52
C SER A 101 4.95 13.93 9.45
N GLU A 102 5.74 13.99 8.37
CA GLU A 102 5.33 14.68 7.14
C GLU A 102 4.28 13.89 6.34
N SER A 103 3.94 12.68 6.78
CA SER A 103 2.95 11.79 6.18
C SER A 103 1.54 12.06 6.72
N SER A 104 0.54 11.78 5.89
CA SER A 104 -0.88 11.84 6.26
C SER A 104 -1.50 10.44 6.29
N LEU A 105 -2.39 10.18 7.26
CA LEU A 105 -3.16 8.94 7.37
C LEU A 105 -4.58 9.15 6.82
N PHE A 106 -5.01 8.26 5.91
CA PHE A 106 -6.36 8.28 5.33
C PHE A 106 -7.08 6.96 5.61
N ILE A 107 -8.35 7.04 6.01
CA ILE A 107 -9.21 5.87 6.22
C ILE A 107 -10.33 5.93 5.17
N PRO A 108 -10.30 5.07 4.13
CA PRO A 108 -11.39 5.02 3.16
C PRO A 108 -12.66 4.44 3.79
N THR A 109 -13.81 4.83 3.25
CA THR A 109 -15.14 4.44 3.77
C THR A 109 -15.40 2.92 3.70
N GLY A 110 -14.72 2.22 2.78
CA GLY A 110 -14.75 0.76 2.67
C GLY A 110 -16.16 0.17 2.48
N ALA A 111 -16.32 -1.11 2.80
CA ALA A 111 -17.60 -1.83 2.64
C ALA A 111 -18.65 -1.49 3.72
N LEU A 112 -18.28 -0.74 4.76
CA LEU A 112 -19.11 -0.55 5.96
C LEU A 112 -19.96 0.73 5.94
N TRP A 113 -19.85 1.55 4.88
CA TRP A 113 -20.52 2.86 4.79
C TRP A 113 -21.56 2.99 3.65
N VAL A 114 -22.03 1.87 3.08
CA VAL A 114 -23.19 1.85 2.15
C VAL A 114 -24.53 1.77 2.91
N LEU A 115 -24.56 2.16 4.18
CA LEU A 115 -25.76 2.28 5.00
C LEU A 115 -25.93 3.74 5.43
N VAL A 116 -26.20 4.61 4.46
CA VAL A 116 -26.83 5.92 4.68
C VAL A 116 -28.18 5.94 3.98
#